data_AF-A0A8J7Z9T2-F1
#
_entry.id   AF-A0A8J7Z9T2-F1
#
_cell.length_a   1.000
_cell.length_b   1.000
_cell.length_c   1.000
_cell.angle_alpha   90.00
_cell.angle_beta   90.00
_cell.angle_gamma   90.00
#
_symmetry.space_group_name_H-M   'P 1'
#
loop_
_entity.id
_entity.type
_entity.pdbx_description
1 polymer ?
#
loop_
_entity_poly.entity_id
_entity_poly.type
_entity_poly.pdbx_seq_one_letter_code
_entity_poly.pdbx_strand_id
1 'polypeptide(L)'
;MNQNIITYKQRVAVVPDENALQKMYSDENLMLIIEALRKGPMTIDELVKEFEDKGQKKSDKSVYRYLKELIELKIVARAGKRIKSIDEKDLQSETIYIRTAKIFLTGNLKHKAEKLGKEKIDQLFDVLKSLLMERYSDKITSKKALHDLLIRFDEKKEKLLIELLENANKETLKKISVVDWGLIVDMVEYAGWLALLLEQDLEKELKKCRPE
;
A
#
# COMPACT_ATOMS: atom_id res chain seq x y z
N MET A 1 -20.19 11.65 -27.07
CA MET A 1 -19.95 12.22 -25.72
C MET A 1 -19.61 11.08 -24.77
N ASN A 2 -18.59 11.24 -23.91
CA ASN A 2 -18.23 10.23 -22.90
C ASN A 2 -18.48 10.79 -21.50
N GLN A 3 -19.29 10.09 -20.71
CA GLN A 3 -19.59 10.48 -19.34
C GLN A 3 -19.28 9.32 -18.38
N ASN A 4 -18.48 9.61 -17.35
CA ASN A 4 -18.18 8.66 -16.28
C ASN A 4 -19.15 8.88 -15.12
N ILE A 5 -19.89 7.84 -14.76
CA ILE A 5 -20.71 7.79 -13.55
C ILE A 5 -19.95 6.94 -12.55
N ILE A 6 -19.29 7.59 -11.58
CA ILE A 6 -18.47 6.93 -10.56
C ILE A 6 -19.19 7.02 -9.22
N THR A 7 -19.53 5.87 -8.65
CA THR A 7 -20.19 5.74 -7.34
C THR A 7 -19.24 5.33 -6.22
N TYR A 8 -18.06 4.82 -6.57
CA TYR A 8 -17.07 4.37 -5.60
C TYR A 8 -16.16 5.52 -5.12
N LYS A 9 -16.07 5.71 -3.79
CA LYS A 9 -15.14 6.66 -3.18
C LYS A 9 -13.82 5.95 -2.82
N GLN A 10 -12.78 6.24 -3.61
CA GLN A 10 -11.43 5.76 -3.35
C GLN A 10 -10.91 6.26 -1.99
N ARG A 11 -10.33 5.36 -1.20
CA ARG A 11 -9.65 5.70 0.07
C ARG A 11 -8.28 6.33 -0.21
N VAL A 12 -7.75 7.06 0.76
CA VAL A 12 -6.38 7.60 0.62
C VAL A 12 -5.37 6.47 0.76
N ALA A 13 -5.39 5.77 1.89
CA ALA A 13 -4.50 4.65 2.18
C ALA A 13 -5.30 3.43 2.64
N VAL A 14 -4.78 2.24 2.35
CA VAL A 14 -5.25 0.95 2.87
C VAL A 14 -4.03 0.08 3.15
N VAL A 15 -4.07 -0.71 4.21
CA VAL A 15 -3.14 -1.84 4.42
C VAL A 15 -3.80 -3.09 3.83
N PRO A 16 -3.39 -3.61 2.66
CA PRO A 16 -3.91 -4.88 2.18
C PRO A 16 -3.45 -6.03 3.06
N ASP A 17 -4.14 -7.16 2.97
CA ASP A 17 -3.61 -8.38 3.58
C ASP A 17 -2.34 -8.86 2.85
N GLU A 18 -1.45 -9.55 3.57
CA GLU A 18 -0.18 -10.04 2.97
C GLU A 18 -0.37 -10.90 1.72
N ASN A 19 -1.46 -11.68 1.60
CA ASN A 19 -1.68 -12.50 0.41
C ASN A 19 -1.99 -11.61 -0.80
N ALA A 20 -2.75 -10.53 -0.60
CA ALA A 20 -2.93 -9.49 -1.60
C ALA A 20 -1.60 -8.84 -1.97
N LEU A 21 -0.77 -8.45 -1.00
CA LEU A 21 0.55 -7.87 -1.27
C LEU A 21 1.47 -8.83 -2.03
N GLN A 22 1.58 -10.08 -1.59
CA GLN A 22 2.43 -11.09 -2.22
C GLN A 22 1.98 -11.36 -3.66
N LYS A 23 0.67 -11.50 -3.89
CA LYS A 23 0.14 -11.69 -5.25
C LYS A 23 0.36 -10.48 -6.13
N MET A 24 0.18 -9.27 -5.59
CA MET A 24 0.51 -8.04 -6.30
C MET A 24 1.98 -8.08 -6.74
N TYR A 25 2.93 -8.29 -5.83
CA TYR A 25 4.35 -8.23 -6.18
C TYR A 25 4.87 -9.39 -7.04
N SER A 26 4.19 -10.55 -7.03
CA SER A 26 4.64 -11.75 -7.75
C SER A 26 4.03 -11.93 -9.14
N ASP A 27 2.84 -11.38 -9.41
CA ASP A 27 2.23 -11.43 -10.73
C ASP A 27 2.33 -10.08 -11.45
N GLU A 28 3.23 -10.04 -12.42
CA GLU A 28 3.49 -8.87 -13.25
C GLU A 28 2.23 -8.36 -13.98
N ASN A 29 1.30 -9.25 -14.36
CA ASN A 29 0.05 -8.85 -15.02
C ASN A 29 -0.89 -8.12 -14.05
N LEU A 30 -0.92 -8.55 -12.78
CA LEU A 30 -1.70 -7.87 -11.75
C LEU A 30 -1.11 -6.48 -11.49
N MET A 31 0.22 -6.36 -11.40
CA MET A 31 0.89 -5.07 -11.26
C MET A 31 0.59 -4.12 -12.41
N LEU A 32 0.59 -4.62 -13.65
CA LEU A 32 0.25 -3.80 -14.81
C LEU A 32 -1.14 -3.16 -14.71
N ILE A 33 -2.14 -3.91 -14.26
CA ILE A 33 -3.49 -3.36 -14.04
C ILE A 33 -3.47 -2.31 -12.94
N ILE A 34 -2.77 -2.57 -11.84
CA ILE A 34 -2.69 -1.64 -10.71
C ILE A 34 -2.03 -0.34 -11.14
N GLU A 35 -0.92 -0.42 -11.90
CA GLU A 35 -0.21 0.72 -12.48
C GLU A 35 -1.10 1.54 -13.42
N ALA A 36 -1.79 0.87 -14.34
CA ALA A 36 -2.72 1.53 -15.26
C ALA A 36 -3.81 2.30 -14.48
N LEU A 37 -4.43 1.65 -13.49
CA LEU A 37 -5.45 2.25 -12.63
C LEU A 37 -4.90 3.32 -11.65
N ARG A 38 -3.59 3.63 -11.66
CA ARG A 38 -3.06 4.83 -10.99
C ARG A 38 -3.43 6.10 -11.73
N LYS A 39 -3.44 6.04 -13.06
CA LYS A 39 -3.76 7.17 -13.94
C LYS A 39 -5.23 7.59 -13.80
N GLY A 40 -6.09 6.66 -13.41
CA GLY A 40 -7.49 6.92 -13.09
C GLY A 40 -8.38 5.70 -13.32
N PRO A 41 -9.70 5.88 -13.21
CA PRO A 41 -10.67 4.82 -13.46
C PRO A 41 -10.71 4.41 -14.94
N MET A 42 -10.58 3.12 -15.24
CA MET A 42 -10.49 2.59 -16.61
C MET A 42 -11.53 1.51 -16.92
N THR A 43 -11.89 1.36 -18.19
CA THR A 43 -12.69 0.23 -18.70
C THR A 43 -11.79 -0.95 -19.09
N ILE A 44 -12.39 -2.09 -19.44
CA ILE A 44 -11.62 -3.28 -19.86
C ILE A 44 -10.81 -2.98 -21.12
N ASP A 45 -11.41 -2.35 -22.13
CA ASP A 45 -10.76 -2.02 -23.39
C ASP A 45 -9.53 -1.13 -23.19
N GLU A 46 -9.63 -0.16 -22.27
CA GLU A 46 -8.49 0.70 -21.91
C GLU A 46 -7.36 -0.09 -21.24
N LEU A 47 -7.71 -1.03 -20.36
CA LEU A 47 -6.72 -1.89 -19.72
C LEU A 47 -6.07 -2.86 -20.72
N VAL A 48 -6.85 -3.42 -21.66
CA VAL A 48 -6.31 -4.23 -22.75
C VAL A 48 -5.29 -3.43 -23.56
N LYS A 49 -5.60 -2.17 -23.88
CA LYS A 49 -4.68 -1.28 -24.59
C LYS A 49 -3.39 -1.03 -23.81
N GLU A 50 -3.46 -0.84 -22.49
CA GLU A 50 -2.26 -0.67 -21.64
C GLU A 50 -1.33 -1.90 -21.68
N PHE A 51 -1.90 -3.11 -21.81
CA PHE A 51 -1.15 -4.33 -22.04
C PHE A 51 -0.51 -4.37 -23.43
N GLU A 52 -1.24 -3.97 -24.47
CA GLU A 52 -0.73 -3.89 -25.84
C GLU A 52 0.41 -2.87 -26.00
N ASP A 53 0.28 -1.70 -25.37
CA ASP A 53 1.28 -0.63 -25.39
C ASP A 53 2.62 -1.08 -24.75
N LYS A 54 2.58 -2.08 -23.85
CA LYS A 54 3.76 -2.72 -23.27
C LYS A 54 4.22 -3.98 -24.02
N GLY A 55 3.69 -4.24 -25.21
CA GLY A 55 4.03 -5.39 -26.04
C GLY A 55 3.45 -6.72 -25.55
N GLN A 56 2.53 -6.70 -24.58
CA GLN A 56 1.93 -7.89 -23.98
C GLN A 56 0.48 -8.06 -24.41
N LYS A 57 0.20 -8.54 -25.63
CA LYS A 57 -1.19 -8.74 -26.08
C LYS A 57 -1.97 -9.67 -25.14
N LYS A 58 -3.06 -9.18 -24.57
CA LYS A 58 -4.01 -9.95 -23.74
C LYS A 58 -5.41 -9.84 -24.31
N SER A 59 -6.18 -10.92 -24.20
CA SER A 59 -7.61 -10.88 -24.50
C SER A 59 -8.40 -10.23 -23.35
N ASP A 60 -9.57 -9.68 -23.66
CA ASP A 60 -10.52 -9.14 -22.67
C ASP A 60 -10.79 -10.14 -21.54
N LYS A 61 -10.94 -11.43 -21.89
CA LYS A 61 -11.16 -12.51 -20.92
C LYS A 61 -10.00 -12.66 -19.93
N SER A 62 -8.77 -12.45 -20.40
CA SER A 62 -7.57 -12.51 -19.55
C SER A 62 -7.52 -11.32 -18.60
N VAL A 63 -7.75 -10.11 -19.13
CA VAL A 63 -7.81 -8.88 -18.31
C VAL A 63 -8.95 -8.95 -17.29
N TYR A 64 -10.11 -9.49 -17.68
CA TYR A 64 -11.23 -9.70 -16.77
C TYR A 64 -10.90 -10.68 -15.63
N ARG A 65 -10.14 -11.74 -15.91
CA ARG A 65 -9.66 -12.68 -14.89
C ARG A 65 -8.76 -11.98 -13.88
N TYR A 66 -7.79 -11.19 -14.35
CA TYR A 66 -6.90 -10.43 -13.48
C TYR A 66 -7.65 -9.38 -12.64
N LEU A 67 -8.61 -8.66 -13.22
CA LEU A 67 -9.48 -7.75 -12.49
C LEU A 67 -10.31 -8.46 -11.42
N LYS A 68 -10.87 -9.63 -11.74
CA LYS A 68 -11.65 -10.44 -10.79
C LYS A 68 -10.78 -10.81 -9.58
N GLU A 69 -9.56 -11.25 -9.83
CA GLU A 69 -8.60 -11.58 -8.78
C GLU A 69 -8.28 -10.34 -7.91
N LEU A 70 -7.99 -9.19 -8.52
CA LEU A 70 -7.74 -7.95 -7.77
C LEU A 70 -8.95 -7.44 -6.97
N ILE A 71 -10.17 -7.73 -7.43
CA ILE A 71 -11.41 -7.43 -6.71
C ILE A 71 -11.56 -8.35 -5.49
N GLU A 72 -11.29 -9.64 -5.64
CA GLU A 72 -11.30 -10.61 -4.53
C GLU A 72 -10.28 -10.24 -3.45
N LEU A 73 -9.11 -9.74 -3.87
CA LEU A 73 -8.07 -9.20 -2.99
C LEU A 73 -8.36 -7.79 -2.45
N LYS A 74 -9.51 -7.18 -2.79
CA LYS A 74 -9.91 -5.83 -2.36
C LYS A 74 -8.92 -4.72 -2.75
N ILE A 75 -8.12 -4.93 -3.79
CA ILE A 75 -7.18 -3.95 -4.36
C ILE A 75 -7.86 -3.09 -5.42
N VAL A 76 -8.80 -3.68 -6.17
CA VAL A 76 -9.59 -3.01 -7.20
C VAL A 76 -11.07 -3.12 -6.88
N ALA A 77 -11.86 -2.12 -7.27
CA ALA A 77 -13.32 -2.14 -7.18
C ALA A 77 -13.94 -1.76 -8.53
N ARG A 78 -15.17 -2.24 -8.75
CA ARG A 78 -16.05 -1.72 -9.80
C ARG A 78 -16.52 -0.34 -9.35
N ALA A 79 -16.12 0.68 -10.08
CA ALA A 79 -16.30 2.08 -9.72
C ALA A 79 -17.63 2.67 -10.21
N GLY A 80 -18.23 2.05 -11.22
CA GLY A 80 -19.46 2.51 -11.86
C GLY A 80 -19.48 2.20 -13.35
N LYS A 81 -20.03 3.13 -14.15
CA LYS A 81 -20.23 2.95 -15.59
C LYS A 81 -19.71 4.13 -16.40
N ARG A 82 -19.14 3.86 -17.57
CA ARG A 82 -18.85 4.86 -18.61
C ARG A 82 -19.94 4.74 -19.66
N ILE A 83 -20.62 5.85 -19.92
CA ILE A 83 -21.59 5.95 -21.00
C ILE A 83 -20.90 6.59 -22.20
N LYS A 84 -20.85 5.85 -23.31
CA LYS A 84 -20.35 6.31 -24.61
C LYS A 84 -21.54 6.39 -25.57
N SER A 85 -21.67 7.51 -26.26
CA SER A 85 -22.57 7.59 -27.42
C SER A 85 -21.82 7.08 -28.65
N ILE A 86 -22.35 6.02 -29.26
CA ILE A 86 -21.82 5.46 -30.51
C ILE A 86 -22.32 6.33 -31.67
N ASP A 87 -23.63 6.61 -31.67
CA ASP A 87 -24.32 7.52 -32.60
C ASP A 87 -25.36 8.36 -31.84
N GLU A 88 -26.11 9.23 -32.52
CA GLU A 88 -27.16 10.09 -31.92
C GLU A 88 -28.25 9.32 -31.17
N LYS A 89 -28.42 8.01 -31.43
CA LYS A 89 -29.48 7.17 -30.87
C LYS A 89 -28.99 6.03 -29.99
N ASP A 90 -27.70 5.68 -30.06
CA ASP A 90 -27.16 4.49 -29.39
C ASP A 90 -26.16 4.84 -28.30
N LEU A 91 -26.47 4.36 -27.09
CA LEU A 91 -25.64 4.51 -25.90
C LEU A 91 -25.08 3.15 -25.49
N GLN A 92 -23.76 3.07 -25.37
CA GLN A 92 -23.05 1.93 -24.81
C GLN A 92 -22.63 2.22 -23.37
N SER A 93 -22.79 1.24 -22.50
CA SER A 93 -22.40 1.32 -21.10
C SER A 93 -21.30 0.31 -20.78
N GLU A 94 -20.13 0.80 -20.39
CA GLU A 94 -18.99 -0.03 -19.98
C GLU A 94 -18.77 0.06 -18.48
N THR A 95 -18.33 -1.03 -17.85
CA THR A 95 -17.93 -1.00 -16.44
C THR A 95 -16.59 -0.31 -16.29
N ILE A 96 -16.49 0.60 -15.33
CA ILE A 96 -15.24 1.26 -14.94
C ILE A 96 -14.71 0.59 -13.68
N TYR A 97 -13.40 0.40 -13.63
CA TYR A 97 -12.65 -0.15 -12.50
C TYR A 97 -11.74 0.92 -11.91
N ILE A 98 -11.52 0.87 -10.61
CA ILE A 98 -10.64 1.80 -9.88
C ILE A 98 -9.90 1.06 -8.78
N ARG A 99 -8.71 1.53 -8.41
CA ARG A 99 -8.05 1.07 -7.17
C ARG A 99 -8.90 1.45 -5.94
N THR A 100 -8.93 0.59 -4.93
CA THR A 100 -9.66 0.86 -3.68
C THR A 100 -9.02 1.95 -2.84
N ALA A 101 -7.70 2.13 -2.97
CA ALA A 101 -6.93 3.18 -2.33
C ALA A 101 -5.97 3.89 -3.30
N LYS A 102 -5.51 5.09 -2.94
CA LYS A 102 -4.42 5.76 -3.67
C LYS A 102 -3.07 5.13 -3.35
N ILE A 103 -2.91 4.66 -2.11
CA ILE A 103 -1.71 4.02 -1.58
C ILE A 103 -2.08 2.73 -0.83
N PHE A 104 -1.39 1.64 -1.13
CA PHE A 104 -1.37 0.40 -0.36
C PHE A 104 -0.12 0.35 0.55
N LEU A 105 -0.30 0.16 1.86
CA LEU A 105 0.80 0.09 2.83
C LEU A 105 1.20 -1.36 3.10
N THR A 106 2.45 -1.62 3.49
CA THR A 106 2.98 -3.00 3.70
C THR A 106 2.62 -3.60 5.06
N GLY A 107 1.91 -2.85 5.90
CA GLY A 107 1.46 -3.27 7.23
C GLY A 107 2.57 -3.30 8.28
N ASN A 108 2.15 -3.17 9.54
CA ASN A 108 3.01 -3.16 10.72
C ASN A 108 3.59 -4.55 11.10
N LEU A 109 4.60 -4.52 11.97
CA LEU A 109 5.36 -5.65 12.54
C LEU A 109 4.45 -6.67 13.21
N LYS A 110 3.35 -6.23 13.84
CA LYS A 110 2.39 -7.13 14.49
C LYS A 110 1.66 -7.99 13.47
N HIS A 111 1.21 -7.41 12.36
CA HIS A 111 0.62 -8.17 11.25
C HIS A 111 1.62 -9.17 10.64
N LYS A 112 2.88 -8.75 10.51
CA LYS A 112 3.97 -9.61 10.01
C LYS A 112 4.29 -10.74 10.99
N ALA A 113 4.22 -10.48 12.31
CA ALA A 113 4.52 -11.45 13.35
C ALA A 113 3.53 -12.60 13.45
N GLU A 114 2.24 -12.33 13.23
CA GLU A 114 1.20 -13.35 13.16
C GLU A 114 1.45 -14.37 12.05
N LYS A 115 2.16 -14.00 10.97
CA LYS A 115 2.42 -14.86 9.81
C LYS A 115 3.81 -15.49 9.78
N LEU A 116 4.84 -14.74 10.16
CA LEU A 116 6.23 -15.24 10.17
C LEU A 116 6.46 -16.28 11.28
N GLY A 117 5.58 -16.30 12.29
CA GLY A 117 5.71 -17.15 13.46
C GLY A 117 6.61 -16.49 14.51
N LYS A 118 6.28 -16.75 15.78
CA LYS A 118 6.94 -16.13 16.93
C LYS A 118 8.46 -16.31 16.92
N GLU A 119 8.95 -17.48 16.52
CA GLU A 119 10.39 -17.80 16.49
C GLU A 119 11.19 -16.92 15.52
N LYS A 120 10.69 -16.69 14.30
CA LYS A 120 11.39 -15.85 13.32
C LYS A 120 11.43 -14.39 13.74
N ILE A 121 10.35 -13.92 14.34
CA ILE A 121 10.27 -12.57 14.90
C ILE A 121 11.24 -12.42 16.07
N ASP A 122 11.29 -13.40 16.97
CA ASP A 122 12.23 -13.40 18.09
C ASP A 122 13.70 -13.36 17.62
N GLN A 123 14.03 -14.06 16.53
CA GLN A 123 15.36 -14.01 15.90
C GLN A 123 15.69 -12.63 15.32
N LEU A 124 14.74 -11.99 14.63
CA LEU A 124 14.92 -10.63 14.11
C LEU A 124 15.18 -9.63 15.24
N PHE A 125 14.44 -9.75 16.35
CA PHE A 125 14.67 -8.91 17.52
C PHE A 125 16.02 -9.19 18.19
N ASP A 126 16.53 -10.42 18.17
CA ASP A 126 17.88 -10.73 18.67
C ASP A 126 18.97 -10.07 17.82
N VAL A 127 18.86 -10.14 16.49
CA VAL A 127 19.78 -9.45 15.57
C VAL A 127 19.74 -7.94 15.82
N LEU A 128 18.54 -7.36 15.87
CA LEU A 128 18.36 -5.93 16.09
C LEU A 128 18.92 -5.49 17.45
N LYS A 129 18.64 -6.24 18.52
CA LYS A 129 19.20 -5.97 19.85
C LYS A 129 20.72 -5.97 19.80
N SER A 130 21.31 -6.98 19.15
CA SER A 130 22.76 -7.11 19.04
C SER A 130 23.38 -5.90 18.33
N LEU A 131 22.83 -5.50 17.17
CA LEU A 131 23.28 -4.33 16.42
C LEU A 131 23.17 -3.03 17.24
N LEU A 132 22.08 -2.85 17.98
CA LEU A 132 21.91 -1.65 18.79
C LEU A 132 22.81 -1.65 20.03
N MET A 133 23.08 -2.81 20.62
CA MET A 133 23.99 -2.93 21.76
C MET A 133 25.45 -2.60 21.40
N GLU A 134 25.89 -2.82 20.16
CA GLU A 134 27.25 -2.45 19.73
C GLU A 134 27.54 -0.96 19.92
N ARG A 135 26.52 -0.11 19.81
CA ARG A 135 26.65 1.35 19.90
C ARG A 135 25.98 1.98 21.12
N TYR A 136 24.98 1.30 21.68
CA TYR A 136 24.10 1.83 22.74
C TYR A 136 23.90 0.82 23.87
N SER A 137 24.96 0.06 24.21
CA SER A 137 24.95 -0.97 25.27
C SER A 137 24.47 -0.44 26.63
N ASP A 138 24.67 0.85 26.91
CA ASP A 138 24.21 1.52 28.13
C ASP A 138 22.71 1.86 28.11
N LYS A 139 22.05 1.80 26.95
CA LYS A 139 20.64 2.16 26.79
C LYS A 139 19.72 0.96 26.60
N ILE A 140 20.22 -0.17 26.09
CA ILE A 140 19.39 -1.32 25.70
C ILE A 140 19.87 -2.59 26.38
N THR A 141 19.03 -3.11 27.28
CA THR A 141 19.41 -4.21 28.17
C THR A 141 18.31 -5.27 28.23
N SER A 142 17.03 -4.89 28.18
CA SER A 142 15.90 -5.83 28.15
C SER A 142 15.41 -6.12 26.72
N LYS A 143 15.44 -7.40 26.31
CA LYS A 143 14.88 -7.86 25.02
C LYS A 143 13.38 -7.58 24.93
N LYS A 144 12.64 -7.89 26.00
CA LYS A 144 11.19 -7.70 26.07
C LYS A 144 10.82 -6.22 25.97
N ALA A 145 11.51 -5.35 26.70
CA ALA A 145 11.22 -3.92 26.65
C ALA A 145 11.54 -3.32 25.28
N LEU A 146 12.61 -3.76 24.62
CA LEU A 146 12.94 -3.35 23.25
C LEU A 146 11.88 -3.84 22.25
N HIS A 147 11.44 -5.10 22.37
CA HIS A 147 10.37 -5.67 21.56
C HIS A 147 9.07 -4.85 21.68
N ASP A 148 8.61 -4.61 22.91
CA ASP A 148 7.38 -3.87 23.18
C ASP A 148 7.47 -2.41 22.70
N LEU A 149 8.64 -1.78 22.85
CA LEU A 149 8.92 -0.45 22.32
C LEU A 149 8.76 -0.41 20.79
N LEU A 150 9.38 -1.35 20.08
CA LEU A 150 9.40 -1.37 18.62
C LEU A 150 8.02 -1.66 18.02
N ILE A 151 7.25 -2.59 18.61
CA ILE A 151 5.86 -2.81 18.20
C ILE A 151 5.04 -1.53 18.38
N ARG A 152 5.15 -0.88 19.55
CA ARG A 152 4.43 0.37 19.82
C ARG A 152 4.84 1.48 18.85
N PHE A 153 6.13 1.59 18.54
CA PHE A 153 6.66 2.58 17.62
C PHE A 153 6.15 2.36 16.20
N ASP A 154 6.13 1.10 15.76
CA ASP A 154 5.65 0.75 14.44
C ASP A 154 4.14 0.94 14.28
N GLU A 155 3.34 0.57 15.29
CA GLU A 155 1.90 0.87 15.33
C GLU A 155 1.64 2.40 15.32
N LYS A 156 2.43 3.18 16.07
CA LYS A 156 2.29 4.64 16.10
C LYS A 156 2.72 5.28 14.78
N LYS A 157 3.83 4.83 14.19
CA LYS A 157 4.30 5.24 12.86
C LYS A 157 3.23 5.02 11.81
N GLU A 158 2.60 3.86 11.78
CA GLU A 158 1.53 3.54 10.81
C GLU A 158 0.35 4.52 10.95
N LYS A 159 -0.08 4.83 12.17
CA LYS A 159 -1.14 5.83 12.42
C LYS A 159 -0.75 7.21 11.92
N LEU A 160 0.42 7.70 12.31
CA LEU A 160 0.94 9.01 11.86
C LEU A 160 1.04 9.08 10.34
N LEU A 161 1.47 7.99 9.71
CA LEU A 161 1.57 7.92 8.27
C LEU A 161 0.20 8.02 7.59
N ILE A 162 -0.80 7.31 8.10
CA ILE A 162 -2.18 7.42 7.59
C ILE A 162 -2.68 8.86 7.76
N GLU A 163 -2.47 9.47 8.92
CA GLU A 163 -2.86 10.85 9.19
C GLU A 163 -2.18 11.85 8.24
N LEU A 164 -0.88 11.69 7.98
CA LEU A 164 -0.15 12.52 7.01
C LEU A 164 -0.75 12.40 5.60
N LEU A 165 -1.10 11.18 5.18
CA LEU A 165 -1.67 10.94 3.88
C LEU A 165 -3.09 11.48 3.76
N GLU A 166 -3.92 11.29 4.79
CA GLU A 166 -5.31 11.78 4.81
C GLU A 166 -5.39 13.31 4.82
N ASN A 167 -4.43 13.97 5.49
CA ASN A 167 -4.32 15.42 5.52
C ASN A 167 -3.54 15.99 4.32
N ALA A 168 -2.98 15.15 3.45
CA ALA A 168 -2.24 15.60 2.28
C ALA A 168 -3.16 16.31 1.28
N ASN A 169 -2.73 17.48 0.81
CA ASN A 169 -3.48 18.24 -0.19
C ASN A 169 -3.54 17.49 -1.55
N LYS A 170 -4.45 17.94 -2.44
CA LYS A 170 -4.65 17.30 -3.76
C LYS A 170 -3.37 17.28 -4.61
N GLU A 171 -2.52 18.29 -4.51
CA GLU A 171 -1.28 18.37 -5.28
C GLU A 171 -0.28 17.31 -4.82
N THR A 172 -0.08 17.16 -3.51
CA THR A 172 0.77 16.12 -2.92
C THR A 172 0.28 14.74 -3.31
N LEU A 173 -1.03 14.48 -3.20
CA LEU A 173 -1.61 13.20 -3.61
C LEU A 173 -1.43 12.92 -5.11
N LYS A 174 -1.45 13.97 -5.95
CA LYS A 174 -1.17 13.85 -7.39
C LYS A 174 0.30 13.50 -7.63
N LYS A 175 1.24 14.12 -6.92
CA LYS A 175 2.68 13.79 -7.00
C LYS A 175 2.95 12.34 -6.60
N ILE A 176 2.32 11.86 -5.53
CA ILE A 176 2.42 10.44 -5.11
C ILE A 176 1.88 9.52 -6.22
N SER A 177 0.79 9.89 -6.88
CA SER A 177 0.16 9.02 -7.88
C SER A 177 1.02 8.70 -9.11
N VAL A 178 2.01 9.54 -9.43
CA VAL A 178 2.85 9.43 -10.65
C VAL A 178 4.24 8.80 -10.42
N VAL A 179 4.69 8.67 -9.17
CA VAL A 179 6.00 8.08 -8.82
C VAL A 179 5.93 6.55 -8.92
N ASP A 180 7.03 5.86 -9.24
CA ASP A 180 7.06 4.38 -9.20
C ASP A 180 6.50 3.80 -7.88
N TRP A 181 5.79 2.67 -7.96
CA TRP A 181 5.07 2.11 -6.81
C TRP A 181 6.03 1.56 -5.74
N GLY A 182 7.08 0.86 -6.14
CA GLY A 182 8.07 0.35 -5.19
C GLY A 182 8.74 1.50 -4.45
N LEU A 183 9.19 2.52 -5.20
CA LEU A 183 9.86 3.68 -4.63
C LEU A 183 8.95 4.51 -3.73
N ILE A 184 7.67 4.72 -4.09
CA ILE A 184 6.79 5.56 -3.28
C ILE A 184 6.42 4.89 -1.95
N VAL A 185 6.30 3.56 -1.91
CA VAL A 185 6.03 2.84 -0.67
C VAL A 185 7.18 3.06 0.31
N ASP A 186 8.42 2.87 -0.12
CA ASP A 186 9.60 3.08 0.73
C ASP A 186 9.71 4.52 1.23
N MET A 187 9.49 5.51 0.34
CA MET A 187 9.57 6.93 0.70
C MET A 187 8.47 7.35 1.69
N VAL A 188 7.27 6.79 1.54
CA VAL A 188 6.14 7.02 2.45
C VAL A 188 6.43 6.37 3.82
N GLU A 189 7.05 5.18 3.86
CA GLU A 189 7.52 4.58 5.11
C GLU A 189 8.54 5.46 5.85
N TYR A 190 9.51 6.06 5.13
CA TYR A 190 10.44 7.03 5.73
C TYR A 190 9.75 8.26 6.29
N ALA A 191 8.72 8.79 5.61
CA ALA A 191 7.94 9.92 6.12
C ALA A 191 7.26 9.58 7.46
N GLY A 192 6.74 8.35 7.60
CA GLY A 192 6.19 7.86 8.86
C GLY A 192 7.22 7.82 9.98
N TRP A 193 8.43 7.32 9.70
CA TRP A 193 9.51 7.30 10.69
C TRP A 193 9.96 8.71 11.10
N LEU A 194 10.08 9.63 10.15
CA LEU A 194 10.41 11.03 10.43
C LEU A 194 9.35 11.70 11.31
N ALA A 195 8.06 11.47 11.02
CA ALA A 195 6.98 11.99 11.84
C ALA A 195 7.03 11.44 13.28
N LEU A 196 7.28 10.14 13.43
CA LEU A 196 7.44 9.53 14.75
C LEU A 196 8.60 10.15 15.53
N LEU A 197 9.75 10.37 14.88
CA LEU A 197 10.93 10.96 15.50
C LEU A 197 10.73 12.43 15.89
N LEU A 198 9.88 13.17 15.18
CA LEU A 198 9.51 14.54 15.54
C LEU A 198 8.58 14.59 16.75
N GLU A 199 7.78 13.54 16.99
CA GLU A 199 6.86 13.47 18.13
C GLU A 199 7.43 12.77 19.37
N GLN A 200 8.53 12.02 19.23
CA GLN A 200 9.03 11.15 20.28
C GLN A 200 10.50 11.40 20.56
N ASP A 201 10.82 11.51 21.85
CA ASP A 201 12.20 11.45 22.31
C ASP A 201 12.64 9.97 22.37
N LEU A 202 13.20 9.50 21.26
CA LEU A 202 13.69 8.12 21.13
C LEU A 202 14.71 7.77 22.22
N GLU A 203 15.56 8.72 22.62
CA GLU A 203 16.55 8.46 23.67
C GLU A 203 15.87 8.22 25.02
N LYS A 204 14.87 9.03 25.36
CA LYS A 204 14.09 8.85 26.58
C LYS A 204 13.33 7.53 26.58
N GLU A 205 12.74 7.14 25.45
CA GLU A 205 12.02 5.87 25.36
C GLU A 205 12.97 4.66 25.46
N LEU A 206 14.15 4.71 24.83
CA LEU A 206 15.15 3.66 24.93
C LEU A 206 15.67 3.48 26.36
N LYS A 207 15.86 4.57 27.13
CA LYS A 207 16.28 4.48 28.54
C LYS A 207 15.28 3.72 29.42
N LYS A 208 14.00 3.65 29.04
CA LYS A 208 12.98 2.83 29.73
C LYS A 208 13.13 1.33 29.48
N CYS A 209 13.98 0.93 28.52
CA CYS A 209 14.29 -0.48 28.25
C CYS A 209 15.42 -1.03 29.15
N ARG A 210 15.77 -0.31 30.22
CA ARG A 210 16.66 -0.79 31.28
C ARG A 210 15.95 -1.79 32.19
N PRO A 211 16.57 -2.92 32.59
CA PRO A 211 16.05 -3.70 33.69
C PRO A 211 16.07 -2.83 34.94
N GLU A 212 15.03 -2.97 35.77
CA GLU A 212 15.02 -2.44 37.13
C GLU A 212 16.18 -3.01 37.95
#